data_AF-A0A416ZBF4-F1
#
_entry.id   AF-A0A416ZBF4-F1
#
_cell.length_a   1.000
_cell.length_b   1.000
_cell.length_c   1.000
_cell.angle_alpha   90.00
_cell.angle_beta   90.00
_cell.angle_gamma   90.00
#
_symmetry.space_group_name_H-M   'P 1'
#
loop_
_entity.id
_entity.type
_entity.pdbx_description
1 polymer ?
#
loop_
_entity_poly.entity_id
_entity_poly.type
_entity_poly.pdbx_seq_one_letter_code
_entity_poly.pdbx_strand_id
1 'polypeptide(L)'
;MKIEMDGEWKDGKYGLQLQVDHWQEIVPPTLEGVRNYLASGLLKGIGEKTADVIIEKFGVNALEILEHQPDRLLEIRGITKERLAEIKDA
;
A
#
# COMPACT_ATOMS: atom_id res chain seq x y z
N MET A 1 6.28 8.42 14.85
CA MET A 1 6.29 6.96 15.03
C MET A 1 4.94 6.55 15.59
N LYS A 2 4.16 5.79 14.82
CA LYS A 2 2.92 5.16 15.29
C LYS A 2 3.20 3.67 15.42
N ILE A 3 2.67 3.03 16.46
CA ILE A 3 2.92 1.62 16.74
C ILE A 3 1.57 0.96 17.02
N GLU A 4 1.32 -0.17 16.39
CA GLU A 4 0.23 -1.07 16.72
C GLU A 4 0.76 -2.15 17.67
N MET A 5 -0.01 -2.46 18.71
CA MET A 5 0.38 -3.41 19.75
C MET A 5 -0.80 -4.33 20.05
N ASP A 6 -0.55 -5.63 19.98
CA ASP A 6 -1.48 -6.69 20.35
C ASP A 6 -1.00 -7.36 21.64
N GLY A 7 -1.93 -7.58 22.56
CA GLY A 7 -1.62 -8.20 23.83
C GLY A 7 -2.81 -8.28 24.76
N GLU A 8 -2.55 -8.77 25.98
CA GLU A 8 -3.57 -8.99 27.00
C GLU A 8 -3.44 -7.99 28.15
N TRP A 9 -4.56 -7.46 28.61
CA TRP A 9 -4.61 -6.70 29.86
C TRP A 9 -4.57 -7.64 31.06
N LYS A 10 -3.63 -7.41 31.99
CA LYS A 10 -3.48 -8.19 33.22
C LYS A 10 -3.39 -7.27 34.43
N ASP A 11 -3.99 -7.68 35.53
CA ASP A 11 -3.86 -6.98 36.81
C ASP A 11 -2.47 -7.22 37.40
N GLY A 12 -1.69 -6.15 37.49
CA GLY A 12 -0.38 -6.12 38.11
C GLY A 12 -0.38 -5.43 39.47
N LYS A 13 0.76 -5.47 40.15
CA LYS A 13 0.98 -4.80 41.45
C LYS A 13 0.65 -3.30 41.45
N TYR A 14 0.68 -2.67 40.29
CA TYR A 14 0.41 -1.23 40.10
C TYR A 14 -0.86 -0.96 39.29
N GLY A 15 -1.79 -1.92 39.21
CA GLY A 15 -3.03 -1.83 38.43
C GLY A 15 -2.94 -2.54 37.09
N LEU A 16 -3.92 -2.27 36.22
CA LEU A 16 -4.08 -2.91 34.93
C LEU A 16 -2.91 -2.57 33.99
N GLN A 17 -2.23 -3.59 33.48
CA GLN A 17 -1.06 -3.48 32.60
C GLN A 17 -1.31 -4.23 31.31
N LEU A 18 -0.95 -3.62 30.17
CA LEU A 18 -0.99 -4.29 28.88
C LEU A 18 0.28 -5.12 28.71
N GLN A 19 0.15 -6.44 28.76
CA GLN A 19 1.22 -7.36 28.39
C GLN A 19 1.21 -7.50 26.88
N VAL A 20 2.14 -6.82 26.20
CA VAL A 20 2.27 -6.85 24.73
C VAL A 20 2.93 -8.16 24.29
N ASP A 21 2.26 -8.91 23.42
CA ASP A 21 2.81 -10.13 22.82
C ASP A 21 3.43 -9.83 21.46
N HIS A 22 2.81 -8.93 20.68
CA HIS A 22 3.30 -8.48 19.38
C HIS A 22 3.16 -6.97 19.23
N TRP A 23 4.09 -6.36 18.51
CA TRP A 23 3.99 -4.97 18.09
C TRP A 23 4.59 -4.78 16.70
N GLN A 24 4.06 -3.82 15.97
CA GLN A 24 4.59 -3.40 14.68
C GLN A 24 4.61 -1.89 14.56
N GLU A 25 5.68 -1.36 13.96
CA GLU A 25 5.70 0.03 13.56
C GLU A 25 4.76 0.24 12.37
N ILE A 26 3.81 1.17 12.52
CA ILE A 26 2.98 1.62 11.41
C ILE A 26 3.81 2.63 10.63
N VAL A 27 4.52 2.15 9.61
CA VAL A 27 5.22 3.02 8.66
C VAL A 27 4.17 3.61 7.72
N PRO A 28 3.93 4.94 7.75
CA PRO A 28 2.99 5.55 6.82
C PRO A 28 3.49 5.35 5.39
N PRO A 29 2.61 5.01 4.43
CA PRO A 29 3.01 4.87 3.04
C PRO A 29 3.60 6.20 2.56
N THR A 30 4.81 6.15 2.00
CA THR A 30 5.45 7.30 1.36
C THR A 30 5.24 7.23 -0.14
N LEU A 31 5.17 8.39 -0.82
CA LEU A 31 5.08 8.42 -2.28
C LEU A 31 6.23 7.63 -2.92
N GLU A 32 7.44 7.78 -2.37
CA GLU A 32 8.63 7.07 -2.85
C GLU A 32 8.52 5.55 -2.65
N GLY A 33 8.02 5.11 -1.50
CA GLY A 33 7.80 3.69 -1.21
C GLY A 33 6.75 3.07 -2.14
N VAL A 34 5.62 3.77 -2.34
CA VAL A 34 4.58 3.31 -3.26
C VAL A 34 5.09 3.29 -4.70
N ARG A 35 5.87 4.30 -5.11
CA ARG A 35 6.47 4.36 -6.45
C ARG A 35 7.43 3.20 -6.67
N ASN A 36 8.31 2.94 -5.71
CA ASN A 36 9.29 1.86 -5.78
C ASN A 36 8.59 0.49 -5.82
N TYR A 37 7.50 0.32 -5.08
CA TYR A 37 6.69 -0.91 -5.17
C TYR A 37 6.06 -1.08 -6.56
N LEU A 38 5.43 -0.04 -7.10
CA LEU A 38 4.85 -0.07 -8.44
C LEU A 38 5.90 -0.32 -9.53
N ALA A 39 7.09 0.27 -9.39
CA ALA A 39 8.20 0.13 -10.33
C ALA A 39 9.07 -1.13 -10.11
N SER A 40 8.80 -1.92 -9.07
CA SER A 40 9.62 -3.09 -8.69
C SER A 40 9.61 -4.22 -9.73
N GLY A 41 8.70 -4.17 -10.71
CA GLY A 41 8.49 -5.23 -11.67
C GLY A 41 7.65 -6.40 -11.14
N LEU A 42 7.13 -6.31 -9.91
CA LEU A 42 6.17 -7.28 -9.36
C LEU A 42 4.84 -7.22 -10.11
N LEU A 43 4.40 -6.03 -10.49
CA LEU A 43 3.17 -5.80 -11.25
C LEU A 43 3.48 -5.77 -12.74
N LYS A 44 3.04 -6.81 -13.47
CA LYS A 44 3.16 -6.85 -14.93
C LYS A 44 2.40 -5.66 -15.53
N GLY A 45 3.00 -5.01 -16.53
CA GLY A 45 2.40 -3.84 -17.19
C GLY A 45 2.70 -2.50 -16.50
N ILE A 46 3.29 -2.47 -15.31
CA ILE A 46 3.74 -1.24 -14.63
C ILE A 46 5.27 -1.13 -14.69
N GLY A 47 5.76 -0.27 -15.60
CA GLY A 47 7.15 0.19 -15.59
C GLY A 47 7.30 1.53 -14.87
N GLU A 48 8.53 2.02 -14.71
CA GLU A 48 8.82 3.27 -13.99
C GLU A 48 7.95 4.45 -14.44
N LYS A 49 7.83 4.68 -15.75
CA LYS A 49 7.00 5.77 -16.29
C LYS A 49 5.53 5.61 -15.94
N THR A 50 5.01 4.38 -15.94
CA THR A 50 3.61 4.14 -15.57
C THR A 50 3.43 4.35 -14.07
N ALA A 51 4.38 3.89 -13.25
CA ALA A 51 4.38 4.13 -11.81
C ALA A 51 4.38 5.64 -11.48
N ASP A 52 5.17 6.44 -12.20
CA ASP A 52 5.19 7.89 -12.05
C ASP A 52 3.81 8.51 -12.27
N VAL A 53 3.14 8.20 -13.39
CA VAL A 53 1.83 8.78 -13.69
C VAL A 53 0.74 8.27 -12.73
N ILE A 54 0.83 7.02 -12.27
CA ILE A 54 -0.07 6.47 -11.25
C ILE A 54 0.08 7.24 -9.94
N ILE A 55 1.31 7.47 -9.48
CA ILE A 55 1.63 8.27 -8.29
C ILE A 55 1.16 9.71 -8.46
N GLU A 56 1.40 10.34 -9.62
CA GLU A 56 0.95 11.71 -9.89
C GLU A 56 -0.57 11.87 -9.76
N LYS A 57 -1.34 10.84 -10.13
CA LYS A 57 -2.80 10.88 -10.09
C LYS A 57 -3.39 10.43 -8.74
N PHE A 58 -2.88 9.36 -8.15
CA PHE A 58 -3.48 8.70 -6.98
C PHE A 58 -2.66 8.86 -5.70
N GLY A 59 -1.42 9.35 -5.80
CA GLY A 59 -0.52 9.56 -4.68
C GLY A 59 -0.25 8.26 -3.91
N VAL A 60 -0.23 8.38 -2.58
CA VAL A 60 0.00 7.24 -1.67
C VAL A 60 -1.14 6.20 -1.71
N ASN A 61 -2.31 6.57 -2.22
CA ASN A 61 -3.47 5.68 -2.34
C ASN A 61 -3.41 4.79 -3.59
N ALA A 62 -2.36 4.89 -4.41
CA ALA A 62 -2.24 4.13 -5.65
C ALA A 62 -2.38 2.61 -5.45
N LEU A 63 -1.85 2.06 -4.35
CA LEU A 63 -1.97 0.63 -4.04
C LEU A 63 -3.41 0.25 -3.71
N GLU A 64 -4.10 1.06 -2.90
CA GLU A 64 -5.50 0.85 -2.55
C GLU A 64 -6.41 0.92 -3.79
N ILE A 65 -6.13 1.85 -4.71
CA ILE A 65 -6.83 1.92 -5.99
C ILE A 65 -6.57 0.67 -6.83
N LEU A 66 -5.33 0.17 -6.85
CA LEU A 66 -5.00 -1.04 -7.59
C LEU A 66 -5.70 -2.29 -7.03
N GLU A 67 -5.85 -2.36 -5.70
CA GLU A 67 -6.50 -3.48 -5.01
C GLU A 67 -8.03 -3.45 -5.09
N HIS A 68 -8.65 -2.29 -4.88
CA HIS A 68 -10.11 -2.18 -4.73
C HIS A 68 -10.82 -1.57 -5.94
N GLN A 69 -10.14 -0.71 -6.71
CA GLN A 69 -10.73 0.03 -7.83
C GLN A 69 -9.80 0.12 -9.06
N PRO A 70 -9.25 -1.01 -9.53
CA PRO A 70 -8.22 -1.01 -10.59
C PRO A 70 -8.70 -0.36 -11.89
N ASP A 71 -10.01 -0.37 -12.16
CA ASP A 71 -10.59 0.28 -13.35
C ASP A 71 -10.36 1.80 -13.41
N ARG A 72 -10.07 2.45 -12.26
CA ARG A 72 -9.68 3.86 -12.22
C ARG A 72 -8.34 4.14 -12.87
N LEU A 73 -7.49 3.13 -13.03
CA LEU A 73 -6.24 3.25 -13.80
C LEU A 73 -6.51 3.64 -15.26
N LEU A 74 -7.68 3.31 -15.83
CA LEU A 74 -8.08 3.73 -17.18
C LEU A 74 -8.27 5.25 -17.31
N GLU A 75 -8.45 5.94 -16.18
CA GLU A 75 -8.50 7.40 -16.19
C GLU A 75 -7.11 8.03 -16.42
N ILE A 76 -6.03 7.24 -16.49
CA ILE A 76 -4.67 7.68 -16.80
C ILE A 76 -4.44 7.56 -18.30
N ARG A 77 -4.01 8.67 -18.92
CA ARG A 77 -3.62 8.68 -20.33
C ARG A 77 -2.42 7.76 -20.55
N GLY A 78 -2.62 6.67 -21.30
CA GLY A 78 -1.58 5.69 -21.61
C GLY A 78 -1.75 4.32 -20.93
N ILE A 79 -2.76 4.16 -20.07
CA ILE A 79 -3.21 2.86 -19.59
C ILE A 79 -4.40 2.41 -20.45
N THR A 80 -4.19 1.35 -21.25
CA THR A 80 -5.25 0.72 -22.04
C THR A 80 -5.93 -0.39 -21.25
N LYS A 81 -7.08 -0.86 -21.74
CA LYS A 81 -7.77 -2.02 -21.15
C LYS A 81 -6.92 -3.28 -21.15
N GLU A 82 -6.07 -3.47 -22.18
CA GLU A 82 -5.15 -4.62 -22.23
C GLU A 82 -4.10 -4.52 -21.12
N ARG A 83 -3.47 -3.35 -20.95
CA ARG A 83 -2.53 -3.12 -19.84
C ARG A 83 -3.18 -3.31 -18.48
N LEU A 84 -4.41 -2.81 -18.32
CA LEU A 84 -5.15 -3.03 -17.08
C LEU A 84 -5.38 -4.52 -16.81
N ALA A 85 -5.70 -5.31 -17.84
CA ALA A 85 -5.87 -6.75 -17.68
C ALA A 85 -4.56 -7.43 -17.25
N GLU A 86 -3.41 -7.03 -17.81
CA GLU A 86 -2.10 -7.54 -17.39
C GLU A 86 -1.77 -7.21 -15.93
N ILE A 87 -2.17 -6.02 -15.45
CA ILE A 87 -1.98 -5.58 -14.06
C ILE A 87 -2.89 -6.38 -13.11
N LYS A 88 -4.12 -6.70 -13.54
CA LYS A 88 -5.10 -7.48 -12.75
C LYS A 88 -4.75 -8.98 -12.64
N ASP A 89 -3.93 -9.48 -13.57
CA ASP A 89 -3.51 -10.89 -13.65
C ASP A 89 -2.19 -11.18 -12.92
N ALA A 90 -1.58 -10.15 -12.32
CA ALA A 90 -0.37 -10.24 -11.49
C ALA A 90 -0.72 -10.53 -10.02
#